data_AF-A0A9X6ACH2-F1
#
_entry.id   AF-A0A9X6ACH2-F1
#
_cell.length_a   1.000
_cell.length_b   1.000
_cell.length_c   1.000
_cell.angle_alpha   90.00
_cell.angle_beta   90.00
_cell.angle_gamma   90.00
#
_symmetry.space_group_name_H-M   'P 1'
#
loop_
_entity.id
_entity.type
_entity.pdbx_description
1 polymer ?
#
loop_
_entity_poly.entity_id
_entity_poly.type
_entity_poly.pdbx_seq_one_letter_code
_entity_poly.pdbx_strand_id
1 'polypeptide(L)'
;AGVLDVLGPRLEVRAEDGAWVAHSPDVPGSTVRATTLIEARLPEPDLRRTGDELLTRLLRTGACRPHTSDGYETGGLDVTPRPYRLIDRQGRAHARRFAFGVPTEGVHWVTAAGARPGVDSVTLSDADAVARAALHAATAETEARAEPGAWLNVELASID
;
A
#
# COMPACT_ATOMS: atom_id res chain seq x y z
N ALA A 1 17.98 10.81 -38.20
CA ALA A 1 17.38 11.87 -37.37
C ALA A 1 15.93 12.09 -37.80
N GLY A 2 15.02 12.51 -36.90
CA GLY A 2 13.60 12.74 -37.24
C GLY A 2 12.61 11.64 -36.83
N VAL A 3 12.99 10.72 -35.94
CA VAL A 3 12.10 9.67 -35.40
C VAL A 3 11.91 9.79 -33.88
N LEU A 4 12.91 10.31 -33.17
CA LEU A 4 12.91 10.46 -31.72
C LEU A 4 13.54 11.81 -31.37
N ASP A 5 12.80 12.60 -30.59
CA ASP A 5 13.32 13.78 -29.89
C ASP A 5 13.31 13.48 -28.40
N VAL A 6 14.50 13.53 -27.78
CA VAL A 6 14.65 13.28 -26.34
C VAL A 6 14.44 14.60 -25.60
N LEU A 7 13.47 14.62 -24.69
CA LEU A 7 13.18 15.79 -23.86
C LEU A 7 14.03 15.80 -22.57
N GLY A 8 14.14 16.97 -21.96
CA GLY A 8 14.93 17.16 -20.74
C GLY A 8 14.34 16.47 -19.49
N PRO A 9 15.11 16.42 -18.40
CA PRO A 9 14.69 15.81 -17.14
C PRO A 9 13.54 16.59 -16.48
N ARG A 10 12.88 15.98 -15.48
CA ARG A 10 11.72 16.57 -14.79
C ARG A 10 10.66 17.08 -15.78
N LEU A 11 10.37 16.25 -16.78
CA LEU A 11 9.40 16.60 -17.81
C LEU A 11 8.03 16.86 -17.19
N GLU A 12 7.54 18.07 -17.37
CA GLU A 12 6.19 18.48 -17.04
C GLU A 12 5.35 18.43 -18.31
N VAL A 13 4.15 17.85 -18.23
CA VAL A 13 3.21 17.77 -19.35
C VAL A 13 1.86 18.30 -18.89
N ARG A 14 1.31 19.25 -19.66
CA ARG A 14 -0.01 19.84 -19.40
C ARG A 14 -0.86 19.85 -20.65
N ALA A 15 -2.18 19.78 -20.48
CA ALA A 15 -3.11 20.05 -21.56
C ALA A 15 -3.28 21.56 -21.76
N GLU A 16 -3.17 22.05 -23.00
CA GLU A 16 -3.34 23.47 -23.37
C GLU A 16 -3.89 23.58 -24.80
N ASP A 17 -4.96 24.34 -24.98
CA ASP A 17 -5.57 24.64 -26.29
C ASP A 17 -5.75 23.40 -27.18
N GLY A 18 -6.33 22.33 -26.62
CA GLY A 18 -6.59 21.08 -27.34
C GLY A 18 -5.34 20.25 -27.70
N ALA A 19 -4.18 20.55 -27.13
CA ALA A 19 -2.97 19.74 -27.29
C ALA A 19 -2.25 19.53 -25.95
N TRP A 20 -1.17 18.77 -26.00
CA TRP A 20 -0.26 18.54 -24.89
C TRP A 20 0.98 19.40 -25.07
N VAL A 21 1.37 20.12 -24.03
CA VAL A 21 2.59 20.90 -23.98
C VAL A 21 3.51 20.28 -22.94
N ALA A 22 4.66 19.81 -23.42
CA ALA A 22 5.70 19.19 -22.62
C ALA A 22 6.88 20.16 -22.50
N HIS A 23 7.44 20.28 -21.31
CA HIS A 23 8.56 21.19 -21.03
C HIS A 23 9.43 20.63 -19.91
N SER A 24 10.74 20.80 -20.05
CA SER A 24 11.70 20.53 -18.98
C SER A 24 12.21 21.88 -18.42
N PRO A 25 12.03 22.15 -17.12
CA PRO A 25 12.52 23.39 -16.50
C PRO A 25 14.04 23.53 -16.52
N ASP A 26 14.76 22.45 -16.80
CA ASP A 26 16.23 22.42 -16.79
C ASP A 26 16.85 22.69 -18.15
N VAL A 27 16.03 22.69 -19.20
CA VAL A 27 16.48 22.81 -20.59
C VAL A 27 15.73 23.98 -21.23
N PRO A 28 16.35 25.18 -21.28
CA PRO A 28 15.77 26.35 -21.93
C PRO A 28 15.36 26.03 -23.37
N GLY A 29 14.14 26.44 -23.75
CA GLY A 29 13.60 26.19 -25.09
C GLY A 29 13.15 24.75 -25.36
N SER A 30 13.04 23.90 -24.33
CA SER A 30 12.61 22.50 -24.47
C SER A 30 11.10 22.29 -24.70
N THR A 31 10.33 23.37 -24.83
CA THR A 31 8.88 23.30 -25.00
C THR A 31 8.53 22.60 -26.31
N VAL A 32 7.79 21.50 -26.20
CA VAL A 32 7.26 20.74 -27.34
C VAL A 32 5.74 20.66 -27.23
N ARG A 33 5.05 20.86 -28.35
CA ARG A 33 3.60 20.73 -28.46
C ARG A 33 3.24 19.50 -29.30
N ALA A 34 2.37 18.65 -28.78
CA ALA A 34 1.95 17.40 -29.42
C ALA A 34 0.43 17.21 -29.32
N THR A 35 -0.19 16.61 -30.33
CA THR A 35 -1.64 16.36 -30.33
C THR A 35 -2.05 15.13 -29.51
N THR A 36 -1.10 14.23 -29.23
CA THR A 36 -1.33 12.96 -28.54
C THR A 36 -0.24 12.75 -27.48
N LEU A 37 -0.64 12.30 -26.29
CA LEU A 37 0.25 11.89 -25.20
C LEU A 37 0.06 10.39 -24.96
N ILE A 38 1.17 9.66 -24.93
CA ILE A 38 1.20 8.27 -24.45
C ILE A 38 2.00 8.27 -23.15
N GLU A 39 1.32 8.05 -22.03
CA GLU A 39 1.96 7.91 -20.73
C GLU A 39 2.12 6.42 -20.40
N ALA A 40 3.37 5.97 -20.29
CA ALA A 40 3.73 4.60 -19.96
C ALA A 40 4.50 4.51 -18.64
N ARG A 41 4.64 5.61 -17.91
CA ARG A 41 5.20 5.65 -16.55
C ARG A 41 4.11 5.25 -15.55
N LEU A 42 4.47 4.36 -14.64
CA LEU A 42 3.70 4.17 -13.42
C LEU A 42 4.09 5.30 -12.45
N PRO A 43 3.14 6.12 -11.96
CA PRO A 43 3.46 7.13 -10.96
C PRO A 43 4.00 6.45 -9.69
N GLU A 44 4.91 7.14 -9.01
CA GLU A 44 5.35 6.72 -7.69
C GLU A 44 4.14 6.62 -6.75
N PRO A 45 4.00 5.53 -5.98
CA PRO A 45 2.97 5.44 -4.95
C PRO A 45 3.14 6.55 -3.91
N ASP A 46 2.13 7.39 -3.77
CA ASP A 46 2.07 8.40 -2.70
C ASP A 46 0.71 8.35 -2.02
N LEU A 47 0.68 7.81 -0.81
CA LEU A 47 -0.50 7.68 0.05
C LEU A 47 -1.21 9.03 0.25
N ARG A 48 -0.48 10.15 0.22
CA ARG A 48 -1.03 11.50 0.42
C ARG A 48 -1.76 12.01 -0.83
N ARG A 49 -1.49 11.40 -1.99
CA ARG A 49 -2.02 11.80 -3.31
C ARG A 49 -2.83 10.68 -3.97
N THR A 50 -3.13 9.61 -3.24
CA THR A 50 -3.88 8.48 -3.76
C THR A 50 -5.31 8.87 -4.17
N GLY A 51 -5.78 8.30 -5.27
CA GLY A 51 -7.19 8.38 -5.67
C GLY A 51 -8.09 7.35 -4.97
N ASP A 52 -7.52 6.46 -4.15
CA ASP A 52 -8.27 5.44 -3.43
C ASP A 52 -9.01 6.04 -2.21
N GLU A 53 -10.33 5.95 -2.20
CA GLU A 53 -11.18 6.52 -1.16
C GLU A 53 -10.97 5.87 0.21
N LEU A 54 -10.69 4.56 0.25
CA LEU A 54 -10.43 3.83 1.50
C LEU A 54 -9.11 4.32 2.11
N LEU A 55 -8.04 4.36 1.33
CA LEU A 55 -6.74 4.84 1.80
C LEU A 55 -6.80 6.31 2.22
N THR A 56 -7.50 7.15 1.45
CA THR A 56 -7.74 8.55 1.78
C THR A 56 -8.46 8.69 3.13
N ARG A 57 -9.50 7.89 3.36
CA ARG A 57 -10.24 7.88 4.63
C ARG A 57 -9.37 7.36 5.79
N LEU A 58 -8.60 6.29 5.58
CA LEU A 58 -7.72 5.75 6.62
C LEU A 58 -6.65 6.77 7.02
N LEU A 59 -6.03 7.45 6.05
CA LEU A 59 -5.05 8.50 6.31
C LEU A 59 -5.69 9.65 7.09
N ARG A 60 -6.83 10.16 6.62
CA ARG A 60 -7.56 11.27 7.26
C ARG A 60 -7.99 10.95 8.69
N THR A 61 -8.36 9.70 8.97
CA THR A 61 -8.77 9.26 10.31
C THR A 61 -7.59 8.85 11.20
N GLY A 62 -6.35 8.89 10.67
CA GLY A 62 -5.15 8.46 11.37
C GLY A 62 -5.04 6.94 11.55
N ALA A 63 -5.86 6.16 10.84
CA ALA A 63 -5.86 4.71 10.86
C ALA A 63 -4.77 4.09 9.97
N CYS A 64 -4.04 4.91 9.22
CA CYS A 64 -2.75 4.58 8.61
C CYS A 64 -1.84 5.83 8.59
N ARG A 65 -0.58 5.65 8.17
CA ARG A 65 0.38 6.74 7.93
C ARG A 65 1.29 6.46 6.72
N PRO A 66 1.92 7.50 6.13
CA PRO A 66 3.00 7.30 5.18
C PRO A 66 4.19 6.62 5.85
N HIS A 67 4.88 5.76 5.11
CA HIS A 67 6.12 5.14 5.55
C HIS A 67 7.26 6.15 5.54
N THR A 68 8.15 6.01 6.53
CA THR A 68 9.36 6.83 6.65
C THR A 68 10.59 5.94 6.78
N SER A 69 11.64 6.25 6.02
CA SER A 69 12.97 5.63 6.15
C SER A 69 14.00 6.73 6.37
N ASP A 70 14.77 6.66 7.46
CA ASP A 70 15.81 7.65 7.80
C ASP A 70 15.36 9.12 7.74
N GLY A 71 14.12 9.38 8.14
CA GLY A 71 13.51 10.72 8.11
C GLY A 71 12.95 11.15 6.75
N TYR A 72 13.05 10.31 5.73
CA TYR A 72 12.45 10.53 4.41
C TYR A 72 11.10 9.80 4.29
N GLU A 73 10.03 10.53 3.94
CA GLU A 73 8.73 9.92 3.61
C GLU A 73 8.79 9.28 2.22
N THR A 74 8.60 7.97 2.12
CA THR A 74 8.71 7.25 0.84
C THR A 74 7.46 7.34 -0.02
N GLY A 75 6.34 7.80 0.54
CA GLY A 75 5.02 7.79 -0.11
C GLY A 75 4.25 6.48 0.07
N GLY A 76 4.92 5.39 0.44
CA GLY A 76 4.30 4.10 0.72
C GLY A 76 3.39 4.11 1.95
N LEU A 77 2.46 3.17 2.02
CA LEU A 77 1.64 2.87 3.19
C LEU A 77 2.48 2.12 4.23
N ASP A 78 2.55 2.66 5.45
CA ASP A 78 3.40 2.07 6.48
C ASP A 78 2.81 0.78 7.07
N VAL A 79 3.65 -0.25 7.11
CA VAL A 79 3.31 -1.58 7.61
C VAL A 79 4.47 -2.13 8.43
N THR A 80 4.17 -3.06 9.34
CA THR A 80 5.21 -3.84 10.02
C THR A 80 5.99 -4.68 9.01
N PRO A 81 7.15 -5.26 9.38
CA PRO A 81 7.63 -6.47 8.73
C PRO A 81 6.55 -7.56 8.67
N ARG A 82 6.79 -8.64 7.92
CA ARG A 82 5.86 -9.80 7.83
C ARG A 82 5.21 -10.09 9.19
N PRO A 83 3.87 -10.06 9.29
CA PRO A 83 2.89 -10.25 8.22
C PRO A 83 2.26 -8.94 7.67
N TYR A 84 2.99 -7.82 7.69
CA TYR A 84 2.56 -6.56 7.06
C TYR A 84 1.30 -5.94 7.65
N ARG A 85 1.27 -5.82 8.98
CA ARG A 85 0.18 -5.16 9.70
C ARG A 85 0.23 -3.67 9.45
N LEU A 86 -0.93 -3.09 9.13
CA LEU A 86 -1.09 -1.65 8.91
C LEU A 86 -0.69 -0.86 10.17
N ILE A 87 0.14 0.18 10.03
CA ILE A 87 0.58 1.03 11.14
C ILE A 87 -0.22 2.33 11.15
N ASP A 88 -0.80 2.68 12.30
CA ASP A 88 -1.55 3.93 12.50
C ASP A 88 -0.65 5.15 12.72
N ARG A 89 -1.24 6.35 12.80
CA ARG A 89 -0.49 7.61 13.02
C ARG A 89 0.26 7.63 14.35
N GLN A 90 -0.13 6.82 15.32
CA GLN A 90 0.54 6.70 16.62
C GLN A 90 1.62 5.61 16.61
N GLY A 91 1.90 4.99 15.47
CA GLY A 91 2.90 3.95 15.33
C GLY A 91 2.44 2.57 15.81
N ARG A 92 1.14 2.35 15.99
CA ARG A 92 0.61 1.05 16.43
C ARG A 92 0.19 0.20 15.25
N ALA A 93 0.62 -1.06 15.27
CA ALA A 93 0.21 -2.06 14.31
C ALA A 93 -1.24 -2.52 14.57
N HIS A 94 -2.08 -2.53 13.54
CA HIS A 94 -3.45 -2.99 13.66
C HIS A 94 -3.51 -4.53 13.76
N ALA A 95 -4.27 -5.04 14.73
CA ALA A 95 -4.35 -6.48 15.02
C ALA A 95 -4.97 -7.32 13.88
N ARG A 96 -5.74 -6.69 12.98
CA ARG A 96 -6.54 -7.37 11.95
C ARG A 96 -6.53 -6.72 10.57
N ARG A 97 -5.66 -5.73 10.35
CA ARG A 97 -5.56 -5.05 9.05
C ARG A 97 -4.15 -5.22 8.55
N PHE A 98 -4.05 -5.63 7.30
CA PHE A 98 -2.82 -5.94 6.62
C PHE A 98 -2.83 -5.23 5.28
N ALA A 99 -1.66 -4.89 4.76
CA ALA A 99 -1.50 -4.35 3.42
C ALA A 99 -0.20 -4.86 2.81
N PHE A 100 -0.21 -5.19 1.53
CA PHE A 100 0.97 -5.61 0.78
C PHE A 100 0.76 -5.27 -0.71
N GLY A 101 1.84 -5.27 -1.50
CA GLY A 101 1.82 -4.87 -2.91
C GLY A 101 2.11 -3.38 -3.13
N VAL A 102 1.72 -2.86 -4.30
CA VAL A 102 2.03 -1.49 -4.78
C VAL A 102 1.80 -0.38 -3.76
N PRO A 103 0.70 -0.37 -2.96
CA PRO A 103 0.52 0.66 -1.95
C PRO A 103 1.61 0.70 -0.87
N THR A 104 2.37 -0.38 -0.69
CA THR A 104 3.47 -0.49 0.29
C THR A 104 4.86 -0.32 -0.32
N GLU A 105 4.97 0.11 -1.59
CA GLU A 105 6.25 0.41 -2.21
C GLU A 105 7.03 1.43 -1.36
N GLY A 106 8.31 1.17 -1.13
CA GLY A 106 9.17 1.94 -0.23
C GLY A 106 9.29 1.33 1.18
N VAL A 107 8.34 0.50 1.62
CA VAL A 107 8.56 -0.48 2.70
C VAL A 107 9.20 -1.74 2.11
N HIS A 108 8.61 -2.20 1.01
CA HIS A 108 9.13 -3.26 0.16
C HIS A 108 9.41 -2.66 -1.22
N TRP A 109 10.39 -3.22 -1.92
CA TRP A 109 10.73 -2.80 -3.27
C TRP A 109 10.21 -3.79 -4.29
N VAL A 110 9.96 -3.31 -5.51
CA VAL A 110 9.57 -4.16 -6.65
C VAL A 110 8.19 -4.79 -6.43
N THR A 111 7.28 -4.10 -5.74
CA THR A 111 5.96 -4.61 -5.40
C THR A 111 4.99 -4.68 -6.59
N ALA A 112 5.35 -4.04 -7.71
CA ALA A 112 4.66 -4.15 -8.99
C ALA A 112 5.06 -5.39 -9.81
N ALA A 113 6.06 -6.17 -9.39
CA ALA A 113 6.44 -7.38 -10.10
C ALA A 113 5.41 -8.50 -9.89
N GLY A 114 4.98 -9.08 -11.01
CA GLY A 114 4.11 -10.25 -11.01
C GLY A 114 4.80 -11.52 -10.54
N ALA A 115 3.99 -12.56 -10.29
CA ALA A 115 4.49 -13.88 -9.94
C ALA A 115 5.37 -14.45 -11.06
N ARG A 116 6.53 -15.02 -10.68
CA ARG A 116 7.48 -15.63 -11.62
C ARG A 116 7.38 -17.16 -11.52
N PRO A 117 7.23 -17.89 -12.64
CA PRO A 117 7.23 -19.35 -12.64
C PRO A 117 8.56 -19.94 -12.14
N GLY A 118 8.49 -21.06 -11.42
CA GLY A 118 9.66 -21.83 -11.01
C GLY A 118 10.50 -21.22 -9.88
N VAL A 119 10.04 -20.15 -9.23
CA VAL A 119 10.70 -19.53 -8.07
C VAL A 119 9.69 -19.25 -6.95
N ASP A 120 10.19 -19.13 -5.72
CA ASP A 120 9.39 -18.62 -4.59
C ASP A 120 9.19 -17.11 -4.76
N SER A 121 8.13 -16.73 -5.48
CA SER A 121 7.84 -15.33 -5.77
C SER A 121 7.45 -14.60 -4.49
N VAL A 122 8.22 -13.56 -4.15
CA VAL A 122 8.01 -12.73 -2.94
C VAL A 122 6.55 -12.32 -2.76
N THR A 123 5.87 -11.87 -3.83
CA THR A 123 4.46 -11.49 -3.79
C THR A 123 3.54 -12.62 -3.32
N LEU A 124 3.81 -13.86 -3.73
CA LEU A 124 3.03 -15.04 -3.30
C LEU A 124 3.33 -15.39 -1.85
N SER A 125 4.61 -15.42 -1.48
CA SER A 125 5.04 -15.72 -0.11
C SER A 125 4.55 -14.65 0.89
N ASP A 126 4.44 -13.39 0.44
CA ASP A 126 3.88 -12.27 1.19
C ASP A 126 2.37 -12.39 1.37
N ALA A 127 1.65 -12.69 0.28
CA ALA A 127 0.22 -12.97 0.33
C ALA A 127 -0.08 -14.12 1.31
N ASP A 128 0.73 -15.17 1.29
CA ASP A 128 0.62 -16.34 2.15
C ASP A 128 0.88 -16.00 3.64
N ALA A 129 1.86 -15.14 3.93
CA ALA A 129 2.08 -14.61 5.29
C ALA A 129 0.87 -13.81 5.82
N VAL A 130 0.28 -12.96 4.97
CA VAL A 130 -0.94 -12.21 5.29
C VAL A 130 -2.12 -13.16 5.51
N ALA A 131 -2.31 -14.13 4.62
CA ALA A 131 -3.41 -15.09 4.68
C ALA A 131 -3.38 -15.89 5.99
N ARG A 132 -2.22 -16.45 6.36
CA ARG A 132 -2.06 -17.14 7.65
C ARG A 132 -2.36 -16.24 8.84
N ALA A 133 -1.83 -15.02 8.85
CA ALA A 133 -2.05 -14.09 9.94
C ALA A 133 -3.52 -13.67 10.07
N ALA A 134 -4.22 -13.50 8.94
CA ALA A 134 -5.64 -13.19 8.91
C ALA A 134 -6.48 -14.36 9.43
N LEU A 135 -6.15 -15.60 9.03
CA LEU A 135 -6.78 -16.82 9.54
C LEU A 135 -6.63 -16.95 11.05
N HIS A 136 -5.41 -16.82 11.58
CA HIS A 136 -5.17 -16.87 13.03
C HIS A 136 -5.93 -15.78 13.79
N ALA A 137 -5.99 -14.56 13.24
CA ALA A 137 -6.72 -13.47 13.88
C ALA A 137 -8.24 -13.70 13.91
N ALA A 138 -8.79 -14.43 12.94
CA ALA A 138 -10.21 -14.78 12.90
C ALA A 138 -10.56 -15.94 13.85
N THR A 139 -9.67 -16.93 14.00
CA THR A 139 -9.91 -18.08 14.89
C THR A 139 -9.80 -17.68 16.36
N ALA A 140 -8.84 -16.83 16.72
CA ALA A 140 -8.68 -16.36 18.11
C ALA A 140 -9.93 -15.60 18.62
N GLU A 141 -10.64 -14.87 17.75
CA GLU A 141 -11.91 -14.23 18.08
C GLU A 141 -13.04 -15.26 18.27
N THR A 142 -13.03 -16.31 17.46
CA THR A 142 -14.02 -17.39 17.58
C THR A 142 -13.84 -18.14 18.89
N GLU A 143 -12.61 -18.44 19.30
CA GLU A 143 -12.30 -19.05 20.61
C GLU A 143 -12.66 -18.12 21.77
N ALA A 144 -12.28 -16.84 21.71
CA ALA A 144 -12.64 -15.85 22.73
C ALA A 144 -14.16 -15.64 22.87
N ARG A 145 -14.93 -15.81 21.78
CA ARG A 145 -16.39 -15.76 21.79
C ARG A 145 -17.04 -17.10 22.17
N ALA A 146 -16.33 -18.21 21.97
CA ALA A 146 -16.80 -19.55 22.24
C ALA A 146 -16.59 -19.98 23.70
N GLU A 147 -15.68 -19.34 24.46
CA GLU A 147 -15.60 -19.45 25.92
C GLU A 147 -16.94 -19.01 26.55
N PRO A 148 -17.86 -19.94 26.89
CA PRO A 148 -19.09 -19.60 27.57
C PRO A 148 -18.70 -19.26 29.01
N GLY A 149 -19.24 -18.16 29.55
CA GLY A 149 -18.99 -17.76 30.93
C GLY A 149 -19.01 -18.97 31.86
N ALA A 150 -17.90 -19.13 32.61
CA ALA A 150 -17.65 -20.22 33.55
C ALA A 150 -18.97 -20.69 34.15
N TRP A 151 -19.33 -21.95 33.87
CA TRP A 151 -20.54 -22.54 34.38
C TRP A 151 -20.54 -22.31 35.90
N LEU A 152 -21.49 -21.49 36.36
CA LEU A 152 -21.74 -21.28 37.79
C LEU A 152 -21.81 -22.67 38.41
N ASN A 153 -20.90 -22.96 39.34
CA ASN A 153 -20.85 -24.18 40.12
C ASN A 153 -22.26 -24.49 40.64
N VAL A 154 -22.97 -25.41 39.99
CA VAL A 154 -24.16 -26.00 40.58
C VAL A 154 -23.64 -26.99 41.59
N GLU A 155 -23.63 -26.56 42.85
CA GLU A 155 -23.40 -27.40 44.00
C GLU A 155 -24.47 -28.51 43.99
N LEU A 156 -24.04 -29.74 43.71
CA LEU A 156 -24.91 -30.91 43.81
C LEU A 156 -25.23 -31.11 45.28
N ALA A 157 -26.40 -30.66 45.71
CA ALA A 157 -26.94 -31.01 47.01
C ALA A 157 -27.09 -32.55 47.08
N SER A 158 -26.31 -33.18 47.96
CA SER A 158 -26.52 -34.58 48.33
C SER A 158 -27.90 -34.72 48.94
N ILE A 159 -28.69 -35.66 48.42
CA ILE A 159 -29.93 -36.10 49.04
C ILE A 159 -29.57 -37.34 49.90
N ASP A 160 -29.98 -37.30 51.17
CA ASP A 160 -29.84 -38.36 52.19
C ASP A 160 -30.35 -39.74 51.73
#